data_AF-A0AAN7AUM7-F1
#
_entry.id   AF-A0AAN7AUM7-F1
#
_cell.length_a   1.000
_cell.length_b   1.000
_cell.length_c   1.000
_cell.angle_alpha   90.00
_cell.angle_beta   90.00
_cell.angle_gamma   90.00
#
_symmetry.space_group_name_H-M   'P 1'
#
loop_
_entity.id
_entity.type
_entity.pdbx_description
1 polymer ?
#
loop_
_entity_poly.entity_id
_entity_poly.type
_entity_poly.pdbx_seq_one_letter_code
_entity_poly.pdbx_strand_id
1 'polypeptide(L)'
;MTLTVLTDDQISGLVSNLTREELQRFMGVLSGALHEYSTATTVPAEAAGGGGSSSGGKENVVPEIHQPERTSIRSSATGATTLFMPSSSSVGTGVKVVTLTSPSADEENEPPKETIRPTGAITLFSPHGTPLGFLHASTLTAFRTALASLLLISKRDPSHLKTFTVFGTGAQAYWHIRLSLSLLGPHIRQINILSRSFSPAVSSLLNSFLTCPLRETEGWSSTQFSILTPAHNEYSRLLEEQLLDSDVIICCTPSTTPLWDGGVLTSHEGRQKGRLIVAVGSYKPNMQEIPQ
;
A
#
# COMPACT_ATOMS: atom_id res chain seq x y z
N MET A 1 -27.97 -15.58 8.47
CA MET A 1 -26.94 -15.02 7.56
C MET A 1 -25.96 -16.13 7.22
N THR A 2 -25.46 -16.18 5.99
CA THR A 2 -24.41 -17.11 5.57
C THR A 2 -23.04 -16.50 5.87
N LEU A 3 -22.15 -17.29 6.47
CA LEU A 3 -20.77 -16.90 6.70
C LEU A 3 -20.03 -16.82 5.36
N THR A 4 -19.39 -15.69 5.06
CA THR A 4 -18.69 -15.48 3.78
C THR A 4 -17.20 -15.77 3.92
N VAL A 5 -16.61 -16.49 2.96
CA VAL A 5 -15.16 -16.73 2.92
C VAL A 5 -14.64 -16.35 1.54
N LEU A 6 -13.69 -15.42 1.47
CA LEU A 6 -13.03 -15.03 0.23
C LEU A 6 -11.55 -15.41 0.24
N THR A 7 -11.15 -16.21 -0.75
CA THR A 7 -9.75 -16.59 -1.00
C THR A 7 -8.95 -15.43 -1.59
N ASP A 8 -7.61 -15.55 -1.61
CA ASP A 8 -6.76 -14.50 -2.22
C ASP A 8 -7.05 -14.30 -3.70
N ASP A 9 -7.30 -15.39 -4.45
CA ASP A 9 -7.61 -15.32 -5.88
C ASP A 9 -8.94 -14.61 -6.15
N GLN A 10 -9.96 -14.89 -5.33
CA GLN A 10 -11.25 -14.20 -5.42
C GLN A 10 -11.10 -12.71 -5.12
N ILE A 11 -10.35 -12.36 -4.06
CA ILE A 11 -10.07 -10.96 -3.72
C ILE A 11 -9.29 -10.28 -4.84
N SER A 12 -8.24 -10.93 -5.34
CA SER A 12 -7.41 -10.42 -6.45
C SER A 12 -8.24 -10.17 -7.70
N GLY A 13 -9.14 -11.10 -8.07
CA GLY A 13 -10.06 -10.92 -9.19
C GLY A 13 -11.00 -9.73 -9.02
N LEU A 14 -11.49 -9.48 -7.80
CA LEU A 14 -12.36 -8.34 -7.48
C LEU A 14 -11.59 -7.00 -7.56
N VAL A 15 -10.43 -6.90 -6.93
CA VAL A 15 -9.70 -5.62 -6.83
C VAL A 15 -8.86 -5.27 -8.06
N SER A 16 -8.54 -6.23 -8.92
CA SER A 16 -7.72 -5.98 -10.13
C SER A 16 -8.52 -5.37 -11.28
N ASN A 17 -9.84 -5.58 -11.29
CA ASN A 17 -10.75 -5.17 -12.36
C ASN A 17 -11.66 -3.99 -11.95
N LEU A 18 -11.27 -3.24 -10.92
CA LEU A 18 -12.05 -2.08 -10.49
C LEU A 18 -12.12 -1.03 -11.60
N THR A 19 -13.33 -0.54 -11.84
CA THR A 19 -13.54 0.69 -12.60
C THR A 19 -12.98 1.88 -11.83
N ARG A 20 -12.73 2.99 -12.54
CA ARG A 20 -12.29 4.24 -11.92
C ARG A 20 -13.27 4.73 -10.85
N GLU A 21 -14.57 4.58 -11.09
CA GLU A 21 -15.63 4.95 -10.14
C GLU A 21 -15.59 4.09 -8.87
N GLU A 22 -15.40 2.77 -9.01
CA GLU A 22 -15.26 1.88 -7.85
C GLU A 22 -14.00 2.18 -7.04
N LEU A 23 -12.87 2.44 -7.70
CA LEU A 23 -11.64 2.88 -7.04
C LEU A 23 -11.88 4.19 -6.26
N GLN A 24 -12.57 5.16 -6.86
CA GLN A 24 -12.94 6.41 -6.19
C GLN A 24 -13.88 6.18 -4.99
N ARG A 25 -14.81 5.22 -5.06
CA ARG A 25 -15.63 4.83 -3.90
C ARG A 25 -14.78 4.27 -2.77
N PHE A 26 -13.82 3.38 -3.07
CA PHE A 26 -12.86 2.89 -2.07
C PHE A 26 -12.05 4.02 -1.43
N MET A 27 -11.57 4.97 -2.25
CA MET A 27 -10.88 6.16 -1.75
C MET A 27 -11.79 7.02 -0.86
N GLY A 28 -13.06 7.21 -1.24
CA GLY A 28 -14.07 7.92 -0.47
C GLY A 28 -14.30 7.30 0.90
N VAL A 29 -14.50 5.97 0.95
CA VAL A 29 -14.69 5.24 2.21
C VAL A 29 -13.46 5.35 3.11
N LEU A 30 -12.25 5.14 2.57
CA LEU A 30 -11.03 5.22 3.38
C LEU A 30 -10.75 6.63 3.88
N SER A 31 -10.93 7.65 3.03
CA SER A 31 -10.74 9.05 3.43
C SER A 31 -11.78 9.52 4.45
N GLY A 32 -13.02 9.05 4.33
CA GLY A 32 -14.08 9.26 5.33
C GLY A 32 -13.69 8.67 6.68
N ALA A 33 -13.29 7.39 6.71
CA ALA A 33 -12.86 6.74 7.95
C ALA A 33 -11.65 7.44 8.61
N LEU A 34 -10.67 7.90 7.82
CA LEU A 34 -9.54 8.67 8.33
C LEU A 34 -9.97 10.04 8.88
N HIS A 35 -10.94 10.70 8.25
CA HIS A 35 -11.51 11.95 8.73
C HIS A 35 -12.25 11.75 10.06
N GLU A 36 -13.09 10.72 10.16
CA GLU A 36 -13.80 10.37 11.40
C GLU A 36 -12.82 10.10 12.55
N TYR A 37 -11.80 9.28 12.29
CA TYR A 37 -10.75 8.98 13.25
C TYR A 37 -10.02 10.24 13.72
N SER A 38 -9.69 11.15 12.79
CA SER A 38 -8.88 12.34 13.09
C SER A 38 -9.67 13.45 13.79
N THR A 39 -10.99 13.53 13.56
CA THR A 39 -11.82 14.63 14.07
C THR A 39 -12.70 14.24 15.24
N ALA A 40 -12.79 12.95 15.56
CA ALA A 40 -13.80 12.44 16.48
C ALA A 40 -15.21 12.95 16.11
N THR A 41 -15.54 12.99 14.81
CA THR A 41 -16.92 13.17 14.30
C THR A 41 -17.38 11.96 13.49
N THR A 42 -18.64 11.56 13.59
CA THR A 42 -19.23 10.52 12.72
C THR A 42 -19.71 11.17 11.42
N VAL A 43 -19.25 10.72 10.25
CA VAL A 43 -19.83 11.15 8.98
C VAL A 43 -21.06 10.27 8.73
N PRO A 44 -22.28 10.85 8.61
CA PRO A 44 -23.45 10.06 8.30
C PRO A 44 -23.28 9.38 6.94
N ALA A 45 -23.58 8.07 6.87
CA ALA A 45 -23.49 7.26 5.66
C ALA A 45 -24.42 7.71 4.50
N GLU A 46 -25.18 8.80 4.66
CA GLU A 46 -26.20 9.27 3.71
C GLU A 46 -25.70 10.24 2.63
N ALA A 47 -24.43 10.65 2.64
CA ALA A 47 -23.90 11.57 1.63
C ALA A 47 -23.64 10.93 0.24
N ALA A 48 -24.07 9.68 0.02
CA ALA A 48 -23.98 8.99 -1.28
C ALA A 48 -25.33 8.84 -2.01
N GLY A 49 -26.43 9.43 -1.55
CA GLY A 49 -27.67 9.43 -2.33
C GLY A 49 -28.86 10.14 -1.70
N GLY A 50 -29.30 11.23 -2.34
CA GLY A 50 -30.68 11.73 -2.28
C GLY A 50 -31.05 12.55 -1.06
N GLY A 51 -31.44 13.81 -1.28
CA GLY A 51 -31.74 14.79 -0.24
C GLY A 51 -32.97 14.46 0.61
N GLY A 52 -32.83 14.75 1.90
CA GLY A 52 -33.93 14.83 2.87
C GLY A 52 -33.50 15.73 4.03
N SER A 53 -34.16 16.87 4.17
CA SER A 53 -33.97 17.81 5.29
C SER A 53 -34.63 17.24 6.53
N SER A 54 -33.89 17.04 7.62
CA SER A 54 -34.47 17.00 8.97
C SER A 54 -33.54 17.70 9.97
N SER A 55 -34.03 18.83 10.47
CA SER A 55 -33.49 19.55 11.61
C SER A 55 -33.90 18.84 12.90
N GLY A 56 -33.00 18.02 13.44
CA GLY A 56 -33.09 17.44 14.78
C GLY A 56 -31.71 17.51 15.44
N GLY A 57 -31.67 17.89 16.73
CA GLY A 57 -30.43 18.14 17.47
C GLY A 57 -29.41 17.03 17.29
N LYS A 58 -28.23 17.39 16.75
CA LYS A 58 -27.09 16.47 16.64
C LYS A 58 -26.55 16.25 18.04
N GLU A 59 -26.99 15.19 18.71
CA GLU A 59 -26.17 14.60 19.76
C GLU A 59 -24.80 14.31 19.16
N ASN A 60 -23.74 14.79 19.80
CA ASN A 60 -22.37 14.48 19.43
C ASN A 60 -22.14 12.99 19.67
N VAL A 61 -22.48 12.16 18.69
CA VAL A 61 -22.07 10.75 18.67
C VAL A 61 -20.55 10.76 18.52
N VAL A 62 -19.85 10.46 19.61
CA VAL A 62 -18.41 10.27 19.61
C VAL A 62 -18.09 9.09 18.68
N PRO A 63 -17.19 9.22 17.70
CA PRO A 63 -16.77 8.10 16.89
C PRO A 63 -16.12 7.06 17.75
N GLU A 64 -16.70 5.89 17.74
CA GLU A 64 -16.22 4.74 18.48
C GLU A 64 -15.17 3.99 17.66
N ILE A 65 -14.17 4.69 17.10
CA ILE A 65 -13.06 4.01 16.43
C ILE A 65 -12.02 3.61 17.47
N HIS A 66 -11.95 2.31 17.77
CA HIS A 66 -10.95 1.74 18.66
C HIS A 66 -9.94 0.93 17.85
N GLN A 67 -8.69 1.38 17.84
CA GLN A 67 -7.58 0.71 17.17
C GLN A 67 -6.40 0.59 18.16
N PRO A 68 -6.38 -0.44 19.03
CA PRO A 68 -5.27 -0.62 19.95
C PRO A 68 -4.00 -1.02 19.20
N GLU A 69 -2.86 -0.90 19.90
CA GLU A 69 -1.57 -1.36 19.38
C GLU A 69 -1.62 -2.84 18.97
N ARG A 70 -0.94 -3.14 17.87
CA ARG A 70 -0.84 -4.52 17.38
C ARG A 70 -0.15 -5.40 18.41
N THR A 71 -0.68 -6.59 18.61
CA THR A 71 -0.06 -7.61 19.48
C THR A 71 0.73 -8.60 18.63
N SER A 72 1.85 -9.10 19.15
CA SER A 72 2.69 -10.08 18.46
C SER A 72 2.94 -11.32 19.32
N ILE A 73 3.02 -12.48 18.67
CA ILE A 73 3.42 -13.75 19.27
C ILE A 73 4.52 -14.34 18.39
N ARG A 74 5.68 -14.68 18.98
CA ARG A 74 6.77 -15.38 18.29
C ARG A 74 6.69 -16.88 18.59
N SER A 75 6.66 -17.70 17.55
CA SER A 75 6.78 -19.14 17.66
C SER A 75 8.26 -19.53 17.65
N SER A 76 8.75 -20.15 18.72
CA SER A 76 10.11 -20.71 18.74
C SER A 76 10.25 -21.88 17.77
N ALA A 77 9.20 -22.70 17.64
CA ALA A 77 9.18 -23.86 16.76
C ALA A 77 9.36 -23.50 15.27
N THR A 78 8.66 -22.47 14.80
CA THR A 78 8.70 -22.05 13.38
C THR A 78 9.57 -20.83 13.14
N GLY A 79 10.00 -20.12 14.17
CA GLY A 79 10.68 -18.81 14.06
C GLY A 79 9.76 -17.67 13.58
N ALA A 80 8.50 -17.98 13.27
CA ALA A 80 7.54 -17.02 12.75
C ALA A 80 7.03 -16.08 13.84
N THR A 81 6.70 -14.85 13.44
CA THR A 81 5.92 -13.92 14.25
C THR A 81 4.52 -13.85 13.68
N THR A 82 3.51 -14.02 14.54
CA THR A 82 2.11 -13.77 14.23
C THR A 82 1.69 -12.45 14.85
N LEU A 83 1.11 -11.57 14.04
CA LEU A 83 0.64 -10.25 14.41
C LEU A 83 -0.89 -10.24 14.42
N PHE A 84 -1.48 -9.67 15.47
CA PHE A 84 -2.91 -9.46 15.64
C PHE A 84 -3.19 -7.96 15.65
N MET A 85 -4.05 -7.51 14.74
CA MET A 85 -4.38 -6.11 14.52
C MET A 85 -5.90 -5.95 14.59
N PRO A 86 -6.48 -5.81 15.79
CA PRO A 86 -7.91 -5.56 15.95
C PRO A 86 -8.23 -4.08 15.68
N SER A 87 -9.42 -3.83 15.14
CA SER A 87 -10.01 -2.50 15.00
C SER A 87 -11.52 -2.62 15.15
N SER A 88 -12.15 -1.68 15.83
CA SER A 88 -13.60 -1.62 16.01
C SER A 88 -14.12 -0.25 15.63
N SER A 89 -15.33 -0.20 15.10
CA SER A 89 -16.11 1.02 14.84
C SER A 89 -17.60 0.74 15.00
N SER A 90 -18.43 1.77 14.85
CA SER A 90 -19.89 1.65 14.89
C SER A 90 -20.48 0.66 13.86
N VAL A 91 -19.75 0.37 12.78
CA VAL A 91 -20.17 -0.59 11.74
C VAL A 91 -19.74 -2.04 12.04
N GLY A 92 -18.92 -2.27 13.06
CA GLY A 92 -18.52 -3.60 13.49
C GLY A 92 -17.05 -3.70 13.92
N THR A 93 -16.59 -4.93 14.07
CA THR A 93 -15.21 -5.23 14.50
C THR A 93 -14.49 -6.05 13.44
N GLY A 94 -13.23 -5.73 13.20
CA GLY A 94 -12.33 -6.47 12.31
C GLY A 94 -11.05 -6.86 13.04
N VAL A 95 -10.56 -8.07 12.79
CA VAL A 95 -9.25 -8.50 13.29
C VAL A 95 -8.44 -9.05 12.14
N LYS A 96 -7.30 -8.42 11.85
CA LYS A 96 -6.32 -8.95 10.91
C LYS A 96 -5.28 -9.77 11.67
N VAL A 97 -5.11 -11.02 11.26
CA VAL A 97 -4.06 -11.93 11.74
C VAL A 97 -3.10 -12.19 10.59
N VAL A 98 -1.82 -11.90 10.76
CA VAL A 98 -0.78 -12.14 9.75
C VAL A 98 0.43 -12.82 10.38
N THR A 99 0.88 -13.89 9.76
CA THR A 99 2.09 -14.63 10.14
C THR A 99 3.17 -14.42 9.08
N LEU A 100 4.39 -14.18 9.53
CA LEU A 100 5.56 -14.04 8.68
C LEU A 100 6.82 -14.47 9.43
N THR A 101 7.80 -15.00 8.70
CA THR A 101 9.18 -14.98 9.20
C THR A 101 9.80 -13.64 8.87
N SER A 102 10.82 -13.33 9.65
CA SER A 102 11.32 -11.98 9.78
C SER A 102 12.82 -12.17 9.93
N PRO A 103 13.65 -11.74 8.96
CA PRO A 103 15.09 -11.90 9.08
C PRO A 103 15.51 -11.24 10.40
N SER A 104 15.98 -12.05 11.35
CA SER A 104 16.48 -11.58 12.65
C SER A 104 17.99 -11.63 12.67
N ALA A 105 18.62 -10.66 13.36
CA ALA A 105 20.07 -10.65 13.56
C ALA A 105 20.58 -11.90 14.30
N ASP A 106 19.70 -12.58 15.05
CA ASP A 106 20.01 -13.80 15.81
C ASP A 106 20.01 -15.08 14.96
N GLU A 107 19.82 -15.00 13.63
CA GLU A 107 19.78 -16.15 12.71
C GLU A 107 21.14 -16.82 12.49
N GLU A 108 22.26 -16.25 12.97
CA GLU A 108 23.59 -16.88 12.83
C GLU A 108 23.73 -18.19 13.63
N ASN A 109 22.87 -18.44 14.64
CA ASN A 109 22.99 -19.59 15.54
C ASN A 109 21.81 -20.58 15.51
N GLU A 110 20.79 -20.40 14.66
CA GLU A 110 19.67 -21.34 14.53
C GLU A 110 19.67 -22.06 13.17
N PRO A 111 19.24 -23.34 13.11
CA PRO A 111 19.13 -24.06 11.85
C PRO A 111 18.17 -23.33 10.89
N PRO A 112 18.41 -23.38 9.56
CA PRO A 112 17.59 -22.67 8.59
C PRO A 112 16.12 -23.05 8.72
N LYS A 113 15.26 -22.09 9.10
CA LYS A 113 13.81 -22.27 9.17
C LYS A 113 13.16 -21.83 7.85
N GLU A 114 12.05 -22.47 7.50
CA GLU A 114 11.31 -22.14 6.28
C GLU A 114 10.89 -20.66 6.29
N THR A 115 11.16 -19.95 5.20
CA THR A 115 10.79 -18.54 5.08
C THR A 115 9.30 -18.41 4.79
N ILE A 116 8.52 -17.93 5.76
CA ILE A 116 7.09 -17.68 5.63
C ILE A 116 6.87 -16.26 5.14
N ARG A 117 6.41 -16.12 3.90
CA ARG A 117 5.94 -14.83 3.37
C ARG A 117 4.70 -14.37 4.17
N PRO A 118 4.48 -13.06 4.34
CA PRO A 118 3.31 -12.55 5.07
C PRO A 118 2.01 -13.15 4.53
N THR A 119 1.32 -13.91 5.38
CA THR A 119 0.06 -14.59 5.05
C THR A 119 -0.87 -14.62 6.25
N GLY A 120 -2.18 -14.73 6.01
CA GLY A 120 -3.17 -14.78 7.08
C GLY A 120 -4.56 -14.36 6.62
N ALA A 121 -5.38 -13.91 7.56
CA ALA A 121 -6.79 -13.60 7.32
C ALA A 121 -7.25 -12.35 8.07
N ILE A 122 -8.33 -11.75 7.57
CA ILE A 122 -9.11 -10.71 8.22
C ILE A 122 -10.47 -11.31 8.55
N THR A 123 -10.82 -11.33 9.83
CA THR A 123 -12.16 -11.73 10.30
C THR A 123 -12.99 -10.49 10.56
N LEU A 124 -14.23 -10.48 10.06
CA LEU A 124 -15.18 -9.39 10.22
C LEU A 124 -16.36 -9.83 11.09
N PHE A 125 -16.81 -8.94 11.98
CA PHE A 125 -17.92 -9.13 12.89
C PHE A 125 -18.89 -7.95 12.77
N SER A 126 -20.18 -8.22 12.93
CA SER A 126 -21.21 -7.18 13.03
C SER A 126 -21.03 -6.34 14.31
N PRO A 127 -21.74 -5.21 14.44
CA PRO A 127 -21.77 -4.44 15.70
C PRO A 127 -22.23 -5.26 16.91
N HIS A 128 -22.99 -6.34 16.69
CA HIS A 128 -23.47 -7.24 17.74
C HIS A 128 -22.56 -8.46 17.95
N GLY A 129 -21.37 -8.48 17.36
CA GLY A 129 -20.39 -9.56 17.51
C GLY A 129 -20.68 -10.81 16.66
N THR A 130 -21.70 -10.79 15.79
CA THR A 130 -21.97 -11.92 14.89
C THR A 130 -20.87 -12.01 13.82
N PRO A 131 -20.22 -13.17 13.62
CA PRO A 131 -19.23 -13.34 12.56
C PRO A 131 -19.87 -13.16 11.18
N LEU A 132 -19.29 -12.28 10.36
CA LEU A 132 -19.73 -12.01 8.99
C LEU A 132 -18.93 -12.80 7.97
N GLY A 133 -17.62 -12.92 8.17
CA GLY A 133 -16.78 -13.65 7.23
C GLY A 133 -15.28 -13.55 7.46
N PHE A 134 -14.55 -14.24 6.59
CA PHE A 134 -13.10 -14.32 6.56
C PHE A 134 -12.58 -13.94 5.18
N LEU A 135 -11.61 -13.04 5.15
CA LEU A 135 -10.95 -12.57 3.93
C LEU A 135 -9.47 -12.95 3.99
N HIS A 136 -8.91 -13.53 2.93
CA HIS A 136 -7.46 -13.71 2.87
C HIS A 136 -6.74 -12.35 2.92
N ALA A 137 -5.67 -12.25 3.71
CA ALA A 137 -5.07 -10.96 4.04
C ALA A 137 -4.01 -10.47 3.04
N SER A 138 -3.46 -11.33 2.18
CA SER A 138 -2.31 -11.00 1.32
C SER A 138 -2.62 -9.87 0.34
N THR A 139 -3.45 -10.13 -0.67
CA THR A 139 -3.76 -9.14 -1.71
C THR A 139 -4.45 -7.91 -1.12
N LEU A 140 -5.39 -8.11 -0.20
CA LEU A 140 -6.12 -7.01 0.43
C LEU A 140 -5.18 -6.09 1.24
N THR A 141 -4.16 -6.64 1.92
CA THR A 141 -3.18 -5.82 2.65
C THR A 141 -2.38 -4.95 1.70
N ALA A 142 -1.94 -5.47 0.55
CA ALA A 142 -1.19 -4.67 -0.42
C ALA A 142 -2.07 -3.61 -1.10
N PHE A 143 -3.28 -3.99 -1.51
CA PHE A 143 -4.27 -3.07 -2.07
C PHE A 143 -4.59 -1.91 -1.12
N ARG A 144 -4.99 -2.19 0.12
CA ARG A 144 -5.38 -1.13 1.08
C ARG A 144 -4.22 -0.24 1.48
N THR A 145 -2.98 -0.77 1.51
CA THR A 145 -1.79 0.05 1.76
C THR A 145 -1.55 1.01 0.60
N ALA A 146 -1.62 0.51 -0.65
CA ALA A 146 -1.50 1.34 -1.84
C ALA A 146 -2.63 2.39 -1.93
N LEU A 147 -3.85 2.02 -1.55
CA LEU A 147 -5.00 2.93 -1.51
C LEU A 147 -4.79 4.09 -0.55
N ALA A 148 -4.22 3.84 0.64
CA ALA A 148 -3.88 4.88 1.59
C ALA A 148 -2.83 5.86 1.02
N SER A 149 -1.79 5.34 0.36
CA SER A 149 -0.79 6.15 -0.35
C SER A 149 -1.42 6.95 -1.49
N LEU A 150 -2.36 6.34 -2.23
CA LEU A 150 -3.06 6.97 -3.35
C LEU A 150 -3.88 8.18 -2.90
N LEU A 151 -4.43 8.19 -1.67
CA LEU A 151 -5.11 9.36 -1.12
C LEU A 151 -4.18 10.58 -1.07
N LEU A 152 -2.91 10.39 -0.69
CA LEU A 152 -1.92 11.48 -0.68
C LEU A 152 -1.53 11.89 -2.10
N ILE A 153 -1.31 10.92 -2.98
CA ILE A 153 -0.97 11.16 -4.39
C ILE A 153 -2.08 11.96 -5.08
N SER A 154 -3.35 11.62 -4.84
CA SER A 154 -4.52 12.27 -5.45
C SER A 154 -4.74 13.73 -5.03
N LYS A 155 -4.08 14.20 -3.97
CA LYS A 155 -4.15 15.60 -3.52
C LYS A 155 -3.17 16.50 -4.26
N ARG A 156 -2.26 15.92 -5.06
CA ARG A 156 -1.31 16.67 -5.87
C ARG A 156 -1.90 16.92 -7.25
N ASP A 157 -1.49 18.01 -7.89
CA ASP A 157 -1.93 18.33 -9.25
C ASP A 157 -1.44 17.24 -10.22
N PRO A 158 -2.35 16.50 -10.90
CA PRO A 158 -2.00 15.47 -11.87
C PRO A 158 -1.08 15.95 -12.99
N SER A 159 -1.14 17.23 -13.38
CA SER A 159 -0.29 17.81 -14.43
C SER A 159 1.21 17.73 -14.09
N HIS A 160 1.53 17.64 -12.80
CA HIS A 160 2.87 17.51 -12.24
C HIS A 160 3.25 16.08 -11.87
N LEU A 161 2.41 15.07 -12.10
CA LEU A 161 2.67 13.67 -11.73
C LEU A 161 3.02 12.82 -12.95
N LYS A 162 4.22 13.03 -13.50
CA LYS A 162 4.68 12.40 -14.76
C LYS A 162 5.62 11.22 -14.52
N THR A 163 6.44 11.27 -13.48
CA THR A 163 7.52 10.31 -13.22
C THR A 163 7.39 9.71 -11.82
N PHE A 164 7.27 8.39 -11.78
CA PHE A 164 7.22 7.61 -10.53
C PHE A 164 8.47 6.76 -10.42
N THR A 165 9.05 6.73 -9.22
CA THR A 165 10.19 5.86 -8.90
C THR A 165 9.80 4.93 -7.77
N VAL A 166 9.91 3.62 -7.99
CA VAL A 166 9.39 2.59 -7.09
C VAL A 166 10.51 1.64 -6.72
N PHE A 167 10.86 1.59 -5.44
CA PHE A 167 11.81 0.63 -4.89
C PHE A 167 11.08 -0.64 -4.47
N GLY A 168 11.55 -1.79 -4.95
CA GLY A 168 10.99 -3.10 -4.66
C GLY A 168 10.10 -3.63 -5.79
N THR A 169 9.91 -4.95 -5.79
CA THR A 169 9.19 -5.66 -6.87
C THR A 169 8.12 -6.64 -6.39
N GLY A 170 7.75 -6.53 -5.11
CA GLY A 170 6.69 -7.35 -4.51
C GLY A 170 5.29 -6.77 -4.72
N ALA A 171 4.30 -7.38 -4.05
CA ALA A 171 2.89 -6.99 -4.11
C ALA A 171 2.65 -5.50 -3.77
N GLN A 172 3.41 -4.94 -2.83
CA GLN A 172 3.31 -3.52 -2.50
C GLN A 172 3.66 -2.64 -3.71
N ALA A 173 4.78 -2.90 -4.39
CA ALA A 173 5.17 -2.17 -5.59
C ALA A 173 4.12 -2.31 -6.70
N TYR A 174 3.64 -3.53 -6.94
CA TYR A 174 2.57 -3.80 -7.92
C TYR A 174 1.33 -2.93 -7.66
N TRP A 175 0.77 -3.00 -6.44
CA TRP A 175 -0.49 -2.28 -6.14
C TRP A 175 -0.32 -0.76 -6.14
N HIS A 176 0.83 -0.23 -5.69
CA HIS A 176 1.10 1.20 -5.76
C HIS A 176 1.18 1.71 -7.20
N ILE A 177 1.84 0.97 -8.09
CA ILE A 177 1.90 1.29 -9.52
C ILE A 177 0.51 1.15 -10.14
N ARG A 178 -0.16 0.02 -9.94
CA ARG A 178 -1.46 -0.30 -10.54
C ARG A 178 -2.52 0.74 -10.22
N LEU A 179 -2.66 1.13 -8.95
CA LEU A 179 -3.65 2.12 -8.51
C LEU A 179 -3.31 3.53 -9.01
N SER A 180 -2.02 3.89 -9.05
CA SER A 180 -1.58 5.17 -9.61
C SER A 180 -1.91 5.26 -11.10
N LEU A 181 -1.64 4.21 -11.87
CA LEU A 181 -1.99 4.12 -13.29
C LEU A 181 -3.52 4.15 -13.52
N SER A 182 -4.30 3.44 -12.70
CA SER A 182 -5.76 3.44 -12.82
C SER A 182 -6.37 4.84 -12.62
N LEU A 183 -5.84 5.61 -11.67
CA LEU A 183 -6.37 6.93 -11.34
C LEU A 183 -5.81 8.04 -12.25
N LEU A 184 -4.52 7.96 -12.61
CA LEU A 184 -3.73 9.05 -13.21
C LEU A 184 -3.10 8.67 -14.56
N GLY A 185 -3.49 7.55 -15.17
CA GLY A 185 -2.86 6.99 -16.37
C GLY A 185 -2.50 8.00 -17.47
N PRO A 186 -3.40 8.94 -17.88
CA PRO A 186 -3.10 9.93 -18.91
C PRO A 186 -1.92 10.88 -18.59
N HIS A 187 -1.56 11.02 -17.31
CA HIS A 187 -0.53 11.92 -16.82
C HIS A 187 0.82 11.22 -16.63
N ILE A 188 0.83 9.95 -16.24
CA ILE A 188 2.06 9.21 -15.91
C ILE A 188 2.79 8.82 -17.20
N ARG A 189 4.01 9.32 -17.37
CA ARG A 189 4.86 9.08 -18.55
C ARG A 189 5.93 8.03 -18.29
N GLN A 190 6.48 8.00 -17.08
CA GLN A 190 7.62 7.16 -16.74
C GLN A 190 7.42 6.48 -15.38
N ILE A 191 7.72 5.18 -15.31
CA ILE A 191 7.80 4.41 -14.07
C ILE A 191 9.17 3.74 -14.00
N ASN A 192 9.99 4.16 -13.04
CA ASN A 192 11.28 3.56 -12.75
C ASN A 192 11.11 2.52 -11.65
N ILE A 193 11.51 1.27 -11.90
CA ILE A 193 11.46 0.17 -10.95
C ILE A 193 12.88 -0.16 -10.50
N LEU A 194 13.17 0.02 -9.21
CA LEU A 194 14.48 -0.27 -8.63
C LEU A 194 14.44 -1.57 -7.83
N SER A 195 15.35 -2.48 -8.14
CA SER A 195 15.49 -3.77 -7.44
C SER A 195 16.94 -4.07 -7.09
N ARG A 196 17.14 -4.88 -6.05
CA ARG A 196 18.48 -5.31 -5.61
C ARG A 196 19.20 -6.19 -6.65
N SER A 197 18.44 -6.89 -7.48
CA SER A 197 18.95 -7.74 -8.55
C SER A 197 17.89 -7.93 -9.63
N PHE A 198 18.33 -8.31 -10.83
CA PHE A 198 17.44 -8.86 -11.84
C PHE A 198 16.97 -10.23 -11.36
N SER A 199 15.66 -10.37 -11.15
CA SER A 199 15.05 -11.59 -10.62
C SER A 199 13.72 -11.88 -11.34
N PRO A 200 13.22 -13.13 -11.30
CA PRO A 200 11.92 -13.47 -11.88
C PRO A 200 10.77 -12.60 -11.39
N ALA A 201 10.84 -12.10 -10.15
CA ALA A 201 9.85 -11.18 -9.59
C ALA A 201 9.82 -9.84 -10.33
N VAL A 202 10.98 -9.30 -10.73
CA VAL A 202 11.08 -8.07 -11.52
C VAL A 202 10.44 -8.28 -12.90
N SER A 203 10.80 -9.38 -13.57
CA SER A 203 10.24 -9.72 -14.88
C SER A 203 8.74 -9.94 -14.83
N SER A 204 8.24 -10.64 -13.80
CA SER A 204 6.82 -10.87 -13.58
C SER A 204 6.05 -9.56 -13.34
N LEU A 205 6.60 -8.66 -12.51
CA LEU A 205 6.03 -7.34 -12.27
C LEU A 205 5.93 -6.53 -13.56
N LEU A 206 7.03 -6.42 -14.31
CA LEU A 206 7.04 -5.70 -15.59
C LEU A 206 6.04 -6.30 -16.57
N ASN A 207 6.04 -7.63 -16.71
CA ASN A 207 5.13 -8.32 -17.61
C ASN A 207 3.66 -8.06 -17.27
N SER A 208 3.32 -7.99 -15.97
CA SER A 208 1.95 -7.70 -15.51
C SER A 208 1.41 -6.36 -16.01
N PHE A 209 2.29 -5.35 -16.20
CA PHE A 209 1.92 -4.05 -16.74
C PHE A 209 1.97 -4.02 -18.26
N LEU A 210 2.99 -4.64 -18.87
CA LEU A 210 3.11 -4.66 -20.33
C LEU A 210 1.95 -5.40 -21.00
N THR A 211 1.44 -6.46 -20.37
CA THR A 211 0.33 -7.30 -20.86
C THR A 211 -1.04 -6.90 -20.31
N CYS A 212 -1.12 -5.83 -19.52
CA CYS A 212 -2.38 -5.39 -18.93
C CYS A 212 -3.37 -4.96 -20.02
N PRO A 213 -4.59 -5.52 -20.08
CA PRO A 213 -5.57 -5.16 -21.11
C PRO A 213 -6.17 -3.76 -20.92
N LEU A 214 -6.01 -3.16 -19.74
CA LEU A 214 -6.62 -1.86 -19.38
C LEU A 214 -5.74 -0.65 -19.77
N ARG A 215 -4.59 -0.88 -20.41
CA ARG A 215 -3.62 0.18 -20.77
C ARG A 215 -4.22 1.32 -21.58
N GLU A 216 -4.98 0.96 -22.62
CA GLU A 216 -5.56 1.94 -23.53
C GLU A 216 -6.74 2.65 -22.87
N THR A 217 -7.63 1.90 -22.21
CA THR A 217 -8.83 2.45 -21.58
C THR A 217 -8.51 3.35 -20.40
N GLU A 218 -7.45 3.05 -19.64
CA GLU A 218 -6.96 3.89 -18.53
C GLU A 218 -5.94 4.95 -18.99
N GLY A 219 -5.61 5.01 -20.28
CA GLY A 219 -4.84 6.11 -20.87
C GLY A 219 -3.33 6.11 -20.59
N TRP A 220 -2.74 4.96 -20.25
CA TRP A 220 -1.31 4.81 -19.96
C TRP A 220 -0.59 3.86 -20.94
N SER A 221 -1.14 3.66 -22.13
CA SER A 221 -0.51 2.87 -23.19
C SER A 221 0.90 3.37 -23.56
N SER A 222 1.12 4.68 -23.52
CA SER A 222 2.41 5.33 -23.79
C SER A 222 3.38 5.36 -22.60
N THR A 223 2.98 4.90 -21.41
CA THR A 223 3.83 4.94 -20.22
C THR A 223 5.01 3.99 -20.38
N GLN A 224 6.21 4.53 -20.15
CA GLN A 224 7.46 3.80 -20.23
C GLN A 224 7.83 3.22 -18.85
N PHE A 225 8.39 2.01 -18.86
CA PHE A 225 8.87 1.33 -17.67
C PHE A 225 10.37 1.10 -17.81
N SER A 226 11.14 1.50 -16.80
CA SER A 226 12.57 1.20 -16.71
C SER A 226 12.84 0.32 -15.50
N ILE A 227 13.91 -0.48 -15.57
CA ILE A 227 14.41 -1.26 -14.45
C ILE A 227 15.85 -0.85 -14.19
N LEU A 228 16.17 -0.54 -12.95
CA LEU A 228 17.53 -0.25 -12.52
C LEU A 228 17.93 -1.17 -11.36
N THR A 229 19.11 -1.76 -11.47
CA THR A 229 19.68 -2.63 -10.43
C THR A 229 21.14 -2.27 -10.18
N PRO A 230 21.68 -2.54 -8.97
CA PRO A 230 23.10 -2.29 -8.65
C PRO A 230 24.11 -2.97 -9.59
N ALA A 231 23.69 -3.99 -10.35
CA ALA A 231 24.55 -4.65 -11.34
C ALA A 231 24.81 -3.79 -12.59
N HIS A 232 24.10 -2.67 -12.77
CA HIS A 232 24.32 -1.76 -13.89
C HIS A 232 25.54 -0.87 -13.66
N ASN A 233 26.42 -0.75 -14.66
CA ASN A 233 27.70 -0.02 -14.53
C ASN A 233 27.54 1.44 -14.09
N GLU A 234 26.46 2.10 -14.53
CA GLU A 234 26.15 3.50 -14.19
C GLU A 234 25.08 3.62 -13.10
N TYR A 235 24.93 2.60 -12.24
CA TYR A 235 23.85 2.54 -11.24
C TYR A 235 23.74 3.83 -10.41
N SER A 236 24.83 4.30 -9.81
CA SER A 236 24.80 5.48 -8.94
C SER A 236 24.33 6.72 -9.69
N ARG A 237 24.86 6.97 -10.90
CA ARG A 237 24.48 8.10 -11.74
C ARG A 237 23.00 8.06 -12.11
N LEU A 238 22.52 6.90 -12.57
CA LEU A 238 21.13 6.71 -12.98
C LEU A 238 20.16 6.75 -11.79
N LEU A 239 20.57 6.25 -10.62
CA LEU A 239 19.79 6.34 -9.39
C LEU A 239 19.55 7.81 -9.03
N GLU A 240 20.61 8.62 -9.01
CA GLU A 240 20.51 10.06 -8.72
C GLU A 240 19.61 10.77 -9.74
N GLU A 241 19.83 10.54 -11.03
CA GLU A 241 19.01 11.11 -12.11
C GLU A 241 17.52 10.73 -11.95
N GLN A 242 17.22 9.45 -11.74
CA GLN A 242 15.85 8.98 -11.54
C GLN A 242 15.20 9.58 -10.28
N LEU A 243 15.94 9.72 -9.18
CA LEU A 243 15.45 10.34 -7.94
C LEU A 243 15.16 11.84 -8.14
N LEU A 244 16.07 12.56 -8.81
CA LEU A 244 15.89 13.98 -9.11
C LEU A 244 14.71 14.20 -10.07
N ASP A 245 14.51 13.33 -11.05
CA ASP A 245 13.41 13.47 -12.00
C ASP A 245 12.05 13.03 -11.45
N SER A 246 12.03 12.26 -10.36
CA SER A 246 10.79 11.74 -9.77
C SER A 246 9.84 12.84 -9.30
N ASP A 247 8.54 12.64 -9.50
CA ASP A 247 7.48 13.41 -8.84
C ASP A 247 7.01 12.68 -7.56
N VAL A 248 6.98 11.35 -7.63
CA VAL A 248 6.61 10.46 -6.53
C VAL A 248 7.66 9.36 -6.38
N ILE A 249 8.14 9.16 -5.15
CA ILE A 249 9.06 8.07 -4.79
C ILE A 249 8.32 7.14 -3.85
N ILE A 250 8.22 5.86 -4.20
CA ILE A 250 7.51 4.84 -3.42
C ILE A 250 8.51 3.78 -2.98
N CYS A 251 8.65 3.62 -1.67
CA CYS A 251 9.59 2.69 -1.07
C CYS A 251 8.83 1.48 -0.53
N CYS A 252 9.00 0.32 -1.17
CA CYS A 252 8.28 -0.92 -0.89
C CYS A 252 9.22 -2.07 -0.54
N THR A 253 10.29 -1.78 0.21
CA THR A 253 11.37 -2.71 0.54
C THR A 253 11.53 -2.91 2.05
N PRO A 254 11.82 -4.14 2.52
CA PRO A 254 12.15 -4.36 3.94
C PRO A 254 13.62 -3.96 4.21
N SER A 255 14.04 -2.77 3.77
CA SER A 255 15.42 -2.32 3.91
C SER A 255 15.75 -1.98 5.36
N THR A 256 16.98 -2.29 5.78
CA THR A 256 17.55 -1.88 7.08
C THR A 256 18.55 -0.74 6.94
N THR A 257 18.76 -0.27 5.71
CA THR A 257 19.65 0.84 5.37
C THR A 257 18.94 1.76 4.38
N PRO A 258 19.23 3.07 4.39
CA PRO A 258 18.68 4.00 3.40
C PRO A 258 18.84 3.49 1.96
N LEU A 259 17.81 3.70 1.14
CA LEU A 259 17.76 3.25 -0.25
C LEU A 259 18.58 4.12 -1.21
N TRP A 260 18.94 5.32 -0.79
CA TRP A 260 19.77 6.28 -1.52
C TRP A 260 20.52 7.17 -0.52
N ASP A 261 21.47 7.98 -1.01
CA ASP A 261 22.17 8.97 -0.19
C ASP A 261 21.31 10.24 0.03
N GLY A 262 21.20 10.71 1.27
CA GLY A 262 20.38 11.88 1.62
C GLY A 262 20.79 13.17 0.91
N GLY A 263 22.07 13.30 0.53
CA GLY A 263 22.63 14.41 -0.23
C GLY A 263 21.97 14.59 -1.60
N VAL A 264 21.48 13.52 -2.22
CA VAL A 264 20.84 13.58 -3.54
C VAL A 264 19.63 14.51 -3.54
N LEU A 265 18.69 14.27 -2.60
CA LEU A 265 17.44 15.05 -2.54
C LEU A 265 17.59 16.37 -1.76
N THR A 266 18.63 16.51 -0.93
CA THR A 266 18.92 17.73 -0.17
C THR A 266 19.89 18.68 -0.88
N SER A 267 20.46 18.24 -2.01
CA SER A 267 21.28 19.06 -2.91
C SER A 267 20.54 20.31 -3.41
N HIS A 268 21.27 21.24 -4.03
CA HIS A 268 20.66 22.42 -4.65
C HIS A 268 19.62 22.02 -5.70
N GLU A 269 19.95 21.07 -6.59
CA GLU A 269 19.05 20.54 -7.63
C GLU A 269 17.88 19.75 -7.02
N GLY A 270 18.15 18.89 -6.04
CA GLY A 270 17.14 18.12 -5.32
C GLY A 270 16.05 19.01 -4.73
N ARG A 271 16.41 20.15 -4.13
CA ARG A 271 15.46 21.06 -3.49
C ARG A 271 14.62 21.90 -4.45
N GLN A 272 14.95 21.96 -5.74
CA GLN A 272 14.19 22.75 -6.72
C GLN A 272 12.81 22.18 -7.03
N LYS A 273 12.57 20.89 -6.72
CA LYS A 273 11.33 20.19 -7.05
C LYS A 273 10.71 19.55 -5.82
N GLY A 274 9.45 19.89 -5.54
CA GLY A 274 8.68 19.24 -4.49
C GLY A 274 8.27 17.82 -4.90
N ARG A 275 8.64 16.81 -4.11
CA ARG A 275 8.34 15.40 -4.37
C ARG A 275 7.54 14.80 -3.21
N LEU A 276 6.73 13.80 -3.50
CA LEU A 276 6.06 13.00 -2.48
C LEU A 276 6.86 11.71 -2.30
N ILE A 277 7.30 11.45 -1.07
CA ILE A 277 7.97 10.21 -0.71
C ILE A 277 7.00 9.39 0.13
N VAL A 278 6.71 8.16 -0.31
CA VAL A 278 5.85 7.21 0.37
C VAL A 278 6.71 6.05 0.86
N ALA A 279 7.01 5.99 2.16
CA ALA A 279 7.73 4.88 2.77
C ALA A 279 6.76 3.83 3.33
N VAL A 280 6.83 2.60 2.81
CA VAL A 280 5.86 1.54 3.07
C VAL A 280 6.52 0.28 3.62
N GLY A 281 7.74 -0.01 3.20
CA GLY A 281 8.40 -1.30 3.46
C GLY A 281 8.91 -1.47 4.88
N SER A 282 9.05 -0.38 5.65
CA SER A 282 9.50 -0.40 7.04
C SER A 282 8.37 -0.74 8.01
N TYR A 283 8.38 -1.96 8.59
CA TYR A 283 7.39 -2.38 9.60
C TYR A 283 7.97 -2.75 10.97
N LYS A 284 9.31 -2.82 11.07
CA LYS A 284 10.06 -3.05 12.32
C LYS A 284 10.86 -1.81 12.70
N PRO A 285 11.19 -1.62 14.00
CA PRO A 285 12.01 -0.49 14.46
C PRO A 285 13.40 -0.37 13.80
N ASN A 286 14.01 -1.48 13.39
CA ASN A 286 15.33 -1.50 12.77
C ASN A 286 15.30 -1.41 11.23
N MET A 287 14.12 -1.27 10.62
CA MET A 287 13.98 -1.04 9.19
C MET A 287 14.02 0.45 8.90
N GLN A 288 14.72 0.81 7.83
CA GLN A 288 14.89 2.18 7.38
C GLN A 288 15.02 2.20 5.86
N GLU A 289 14.11 2.91 5.19
CA GLU A 289 14.16 3.11 3.74
C GLU A 289 14.68 4.50 3.36
N ILE A 290 14.39 5.51 4.18
CA ILE A 290 14.74 6.91 3.91
C ILE A 290 15.97 7.31 4.75
N PRO A 291 16.91 8.09 4.20
CA PRO A 291 17.98 8.74 4.97
C PRO A 291 17.44 9.54 6.18
N GLN A 292 18.28 9.72 7.20
CA GLN A 292 17.97 10.60 8.34
C GLN A 292 17.99 12.07 7.94
#